data_AF-A0A1C5WF77-F1
#
_entry.id   AF-A0A1C5WF77-F1
#
_cell.length_a   1.000
_cell.length_b   1.000
_cell.length_c   1.000
_cell.angle_alpha   90.00
_cell.angle_beta   90.00
_cell.angle_gamma   90.00
#
_symmetry.space_group_name_H-M   'P 1'
#
loop_
_entity.id
_entity.type
_entity.pdbx_description
1 polymer ?
#
loop_
_entity_poly.entity_id
_entity_poly.type
_entity_poly.pdbx_seq_one_letter_code
_entity_poly.pdbx_strand_id
1 'polypeptide(L)'
;MDKRQNILIVDDSKFNRDILKEILGEKYNYLEAENGNQAIQMIGENIGIDLMLLDINMPQMNGFEVLKIMKRSQCIEETPVIMISSEESVDTMREAYEMGITDYITRPFDSVIVKKRVQNTLSLYANQNNLVNVVVDQIYEKEENNNIMIRILSSILGSRNSESREHILHIKTATEMMLRQLIKITDVYHLTEADIALITTASSLHDIGKIYIPEEILNKPGRLTDEEFKIMKTHSELGADIIQDMHLPQEKPLVHTAWEICRWHHERWDGKGYPDGLKGEEIPISAQVVSIADVYDALTSERCYKKAFDHDTAIKMILDGQCGQFNPILLKCLKELSPRLFKMFSNETDDSKQYYEAQRLSNEILSEKSLPRKNYSQHLIKVMQEKIDFFKKNSGRNSVDYNAVSGQLTIINENQQTLYQRVDSKFDVFKEFEVSEEDVQHIIDLLDHTSVQDKEISVQIEAKMENNRQLYNLKLHTLWSSLKKDGFIGIVGYIDRAN
;
A
#
# COMPACT_ATOMS: atom_id res chain seq x y z
N MET A 1 -2.33 -10.55 -26.57
CA MET A 1 -1.77 -11.77 -27.20
C MET A 1 -1.41 -12.73 -26.08
N ASP A 2 -1.75 -14.03 -26.19
CA ASP A 2 -1.39 -15.03 -25.17
C ASP A 2 0.14 -15.19 -25.10
N LYS A 3 0.76 -14.67 -24.05
CA LYS A 3 2.21 -14.76 -23.83
C LYS A 3 2.61 -16.20 -23.49
N ARG A 4 3.60 -16.75 -24.21
CA ARG A 4 4.16 -18.09 -23.92
C ARG A 4 4.95 -18.07 -22.61
N GLN A 5 4.74 -19.09 -21.77
CA GLN A 5 5.45 -19.25 -20.49
C GLN A 5 6.90 -19.69 -20.71
N ASN A 6 7.82 -19.23 -19.86
CA ASN A 6 9.26 -19.51 -19.99
C ASN A 6 9.67 -20.71 -19.13
N ILE A 7 10.11 -21.80 -19.75
CA ILE A 7 10.59 -23.00 -19.06
C ILE A 7 12.12 -23.01 -19.11
N LEU A 8 12.78 -23.01 -17.95
CA LEU A 8 14.22 -23.22 -17.85
C LEU A 8 14.52 -24.71 -17.77
N ILE A 9 15.27 -25.24 -18.73
CA ILE A 9 15.72 -26.62 -18.77
C ILE A 9 17.20 -26.66 -18.41
N VAL A 10 17.50 -27.25 -17.25
CA VAL A 10 18.86 -27.36 -16.70
C VAL A 10 19.29 -28.82 -16.76
N ASP A 11 20.16 -29.14 -17.71
CA ASP A 11 20.69 -30.49 -17.95
C ASP A 11 22.04 -30.35 -18.66
N ASP A 12 23.04 -31.14 -18.27
CA ASP A 12 24.39 -31.07 -18.84
C ASP A 12 24.45 -31.58 -20.28
N SER A 13 23.52 -32.46 -20.67
CA SER A 13 23.44 -33.04 -22.00
C SER A 13 22.42 -32.31 -22.87
N LYS A 14 22.97 -31.70 -23.94
CA LYS A 14 22.18 -31.04 -24.99
C LYS A 14 21.10 -31.94 -25.58
N PHE A 15 21.39 -33.23 -25.74
CA PHE A 15 20.43 -34.20 -26.26
C PHE A 15 19.16 -34.29 -25.41
N ASN A 16 19.29 -34.26 -24.08
CA ASN A 16 18.14 -34.29 -23.17
C ASN A 16 17.34 -32.99 -23.23
N ARG A 17 18.04 -31.85 -23.30
CA ARG A 17 17.39 -30.55 -23.46
C ARG A 17 16.59 -30.50 -24.76
N ASP A 18 17.15 -31.00 -25.86
CA ASP A 18 16.48 -31.06 -27.16
C ASP A 18 15.26 -31.99 -27.13
N ILE A 19 15.35 -33.18 -26.51
CA ILE A 19 14.20 -34.08 -26.33
C ILE A 19 13.07 -33.42 -25.53
N LEU A 20 13.38 -32.77 -24.41
CA LEU A 20 12.36 -32.13 -23.58
C LEU A 20 11.65 -30.99 -24.32
N LYS A 21 12.39 -30.21 -25.11
CA LYS A 21 11.80 -29.19 -26.00
C LYS A 21 10.90 -29.81 -27.05
N GLU A 22 11.33 -30.90 -27.71
CA GLU A 22 10.51 -31.61 -28.71
C GLU A 22 9.23 -32.18 -28.09
N ILE A 23 9.34 -32.82 -26.92
CA ILE A 23 8.18 -33.32 -26.17
C ILE A 23 7.23 -32.18 -25.85
N LEU A 24 7.72 -31.06 -25.30
CA LEU A 24 6.87 -29.95 -24.86
C LEU A 24 6.31 -29.11 -26.03
N GLY A 25 6.95 -29.15 -27.20
CA GLY A 25 6.50 -28.53 -28.45
C GLY A 25 6.63 -27.00 -28.47
N GLU A 26 5.95 -26.31 -29.37
CA GLU A 26 6.10 -24.86 -29.53
C GLU A 26 5.25 -24.01 -28.56
N LYS A 27 4.62 -24.63 -27.55
CA LYS A 27 3.71 -23.91 -26.65
C LYS A 27 4.43 -22.95 -25.69
N TYR A 28 5.70 -23.22 -25.40
CA TYR A 28 6.48 -22.53 -24.38
C TYR A 28 7.73 -21.88 -24.99
N ASN A 29 8.29 -20.91 -24.28
CA ASN A 29 9.63 -20.42 -24.55
C ASN A 29 10.62 -21.23 -23.70
N TYR A 30 11.77 -21.56 -24.26
CA TYR A 30 12.76 -22.40 -23.58
C TYR A 30 14.02 -21.60 -23.27
N LEU A 31 14.40 -21.60 -22.01
CA LEU A 31 15.71 -21.16 -21.53
C LEU A 31 16.53 -22.42 -21.24
N GLU A 32 17.83 -22.40 -21.52
CA GLU A 32 18.70 -23.55 -21.34
C GLU A 32 19.89 -23.21 -20.46
N ALA A 33 20.21 -24.11 -19.54
CA ALA A 33 21.42 -24.03 -18.73
C ALA A 33 22.11 -25.41 -18.69
N GLU A 34 23.43 -25.41 -18.74
CA GLU A 34 24.23 -26.64 -18.82
C GLU A 34 24.73 -27.13 -17.45
N ASN A 35 24.52 -26.33 -16.40
CA ASN A 35 24.90 -26.64 -15.03
C ASN A 35 24.17 -25.70 -14.04
N GLY A 36 24.28 -26.01 -12.74
CA GLY A 36 23.65 -25.22 -11.70
C GLY A 36 24.13 -23.76 -11.59
N ASN A 37 25.39 -23.45 -11.94
CA ASN A 37 25.89 -22.07 -11.87
C ASN A 37 25.15 -21.16 -12.84
N GLN A 38 24.96 -21.61 -14.09
CA GLN A 38 24.19 -20.88 -15.09
C GLN A 38 22.72 -20.74 -14.68
N ALA A 39 22.12 -21.78 -14.11
CA ALA A 39 20.75 -21.73 -13.62
C ALA A 39 20.56 -20.66 -12.53
N ILE A 40 21.46 -20.61 -11.54
CA ILE A 40 21.43 -19.60 -10.48
C ILE A 40 21.69 -18.19 -11.02
N GLN A 41 22.59 -18.04 -11.99
CA GLN A 41 22.82 -16.76 -12.66
C GLN A 41 21.53 -16.26 -13.36
N MET A 42 20.87 -17.12 -14.14
CA MET A 42 19.62 -16.77 -14.82
C MET A 42 18.48 -16.43 -13.85
N ILE A 43 18.41 -17.12 -12.71
CA ILE A 43 17.48 -16.74 -11.63
C ILE A 43 17.83 -15.33 -11.10
N GLY A 44 19.10 -15.06 -10.85
CA GLY A 44 19.57 -13.76 -10.35
C GLY A 44 19.37 -12.60 -11.31
N GLU A 45 19.46 -12.85 -12.62
CA GLU A 45 19.18 -11.88 -13.69
C GLU A 45 17.67 -11.63 -13.90
N ASN A 46 16.81 -12.41 -13.23
CA ASN A 46 15.36 -12.25 -13.21
C ASN A 46 14.71 -12.26 -14.61
N ILE A 47 15.09 -13.23 -15.43
CA ILE A 47 14.65 -13.38 -16.84
C ILE A 47 13.19 -13.89 -16.94
N GLY A 48 12.49 -14.02 -15.80
CA GLY A 48 11.08 -14.41 -15.73
C GLY A 48 10.84 -15.90 -16.02
N ILE A 49 11.33 -16.79 -15.15
CA ILE A 49 11.20 -18.25 -15.28
C ILE A 49 9.87 -18.71 -14.65
N ASP A 50 9.05 -19.43 -15.42
CA ASP A 50 7.76 -19.97 -15.00
C ASP A 50 7.81 -21.38 -14.42
N LEU A 51 8.79 -22.15 -14.84
CA LEU A 51 9.04 -23.52 -14.40
C LEU A 51 10.50 -23.86 -14.67
N MET A 52 11.13 -24.53 -13.72
CA MET A 52 12.45 -25.13 -13.92
C MET A 52 12.34 -26.64 -14.03
N LEU A 53 12.90 -27.21 -15.09
CA LEU A 53 13.21 -28.62 -15.19
C LEU A 53 14.69 -28.79 -14.82
N LEU A 54 14.98 -29.44 -13.69
CA LEU A 54 16.32 -29.46 -13.10
C LEU A 54 16.86 -30.88 -13.02
N ASP A 55 17.93 -31.18 -13.73
CA ASP A 55 18.62 -32.46 -13.57
C ASP A 55 19.36 -32.54 -12.22
N ILE A 56 19.43 -33.75 -11.67
CA ILE A 56 20.18 -34.00 -10.42
C ILE A 56 21.69 -33.94 -10.67
N ASN A 57 22.17 -34.63 -11.70
CA ASN A 57 23.57 -34.99 -11.88
C ASN A 57 24.22 -34.15 -12.98
N MET A 58 24.68 -32.96 -12.60
CA MET A 58 25.33 -32.03 -13.51
C MET A 58 26.73 -31.66 -13.03
N PRO A 59 27.67 -31.32 -13.93
CA PRO A 59 29.00 -30.87 -13.56
C PRO A 59 28.95 -29.48 -12.90
N GLN A 60 30.02 -29.14 -12.19
CA GLN A 60 30.23 -27.87 -11.46
C GLN A 60 29.30 -27.62 -10.27
N MET A 61 27.99 -27.68 -10.47
CA MET A 61 26.97 -27.52 -9.44
C MET A 61 25.79 -28.43 -9.76
N ASN A 62 25.49 -29.34 -8.83
CA ASN A 62 24.43 -30.34 -9.00
C ASN A 62 23.04 -29.78 -8.63
N GLY A 63 21.98 -30.52 -8.97
CA GLY A 63 20.60 -30.08 -8.74
C GLY A 63 20.28 -29.80 -7.26
N PHE A 64 20.81 -30.60 -6.33
CA PHE A 64 20.60 -30.37 -4.89
C PHE A 64 21.30 -29.12 -4.37
N GLU A 65 22.45 -28.77 -4.93
CA GLU A 65 23.14 -27.51 -4.61
C GLU A 65 22.35 -26.29 -5.10
N VAL A 66 21.76 -26.37 -6.30
CA VAL A 66 20.82 -25.36 -6.82
C VAL A 66 19.64 -25.19 -5.86
N LEU A 67 19.00 -26.30 -5.45
CA LEU A 67 17.86 -26.26 -4.52
C LEU A 67 18.25 -25.65 -3.16
N LYS A 68 19.44 -25.95 -2.63
CA LYS A 68 19.94 -25.34 -1.38
C LYS A 68 20.08 -23.82 -1.49
N ILE A 69 20.58 -23.32 -2.63
CA ILE A 69 20.68 -21.88 -2.89
C ILE A 69 19.29 -21.26 -3.02
N MET A 70 18.41 -21.86 -3.82
CA MET A 70 17.04 -21.36 -4.00
C MET A 70 16.25 -21.33 -2.69
N LYS A 71 16.41 -22.33 -1.81
CA LYS A 71 15.77 -22.37 -0.49
C LYS A 71 16.31 -21.27 0.45
N ARG A 72 17.62 -21.02 0.44
CA ARG A 72 18.23 -19.91 1.21
C ARG A 72 17.77 -18.54 0.73
N SER A 73 17.60 -18.38 -0.58
CA SER A 73 17.13 -17.15 -1.22
C SER A 73 15.61 -17.05 -1.33
N GLN A 74 14.86 -18.02 -0.80
CA GLN A 74 13.39 -18.13 -0.89
C GLN A 74 12.80 -18.16 -2.32
N CYS A 75 13.62 -18.30 -3.37
CA CYS A 75 13.17 -18.33 -4.77
C CYS A 75 12.36 -19.59 -5.12
N ILE A 76 12.54 -20.68 -4.36
CA ILE A 76 11.85 -21.96 -4.59
C ILE A 76 10.33 -21.88 -4.34
N GLU A 77 9.87 -20.90 -3.57
CA GLU A 77 8.44 -20.65 -3.35
C GLU A 77 7.78 -19.97 -4.56
N GLU A 78 8.57 -19.36 -5.44
CA GLU A 78 8.06 -18.54 -6.56
C GLU A 78 8.17 -19.23 -7.91
N THR A 79 9.29 -19.92 -8.13
CA THR A 79 9.55 -20.70 -9.34
C THR A 79 9.40 -22.18 -9.02
N PRO A 80 8.36 -22.86 -9.54
CA PRO A 80 8.23 -24.30 -9.37
C PRO A 80 9.42 -25.02 -10.00
N VAL A 81 9.92 -26.04 -9.31
CA VAL A 81 11.00 -26.88 -9.81
C VAL A 81 10.46 -28.30 -9.95
N ILE A 82 10.59 -28.86 -11.15
CA ILE A 82 10.42 -30.28 -11.41
C ILE A 82 11.81 -30.88 -11.60
N MET A 83 12.19 -31.76 -10.70
CA MET A 83 13.47 -32.45 -10.80
C MET A 83 13.41 -33.53 -11.88
N ILE A 84 14.49 -33.72 -12.62
CA ILE A 84 14.68 -34.80 -13.58
C ILE A 84 15.74 -35.72 -13.00
N SER A 85 15.49 -37.03 -12.96
CA SER A 85 16.60 -37.96 -12.76
C SER A 85 16.36 -39.38 -13.27
N SER A 86 17.49 -40.07 -13.43
CA SER A 86 17.58 -41.47 -13.84
C SER A 86 17.53 -42.44 -12.64
N GLU A 87 17.54 -41.93 -11.42
CA GLU A 87 17.55 -42.70 -10.18
C GLU A 87 16.12 -42.90 -9.64
N GLU A 88 15.78 -44.14 -9.29
CA GLU A 88 14.49 -44.52 -8.68
C GLU A 88 14.55 -44.61 -7.14
N SER A 89 15.65 -44.15 -6.53
CA SER A 89 15.83 -44.18 -5.08
C SER A 89 14.76 -43.34 -4.38
N VAL A 90 14.00 -43.99 -3.51
CA VAL A 90 12.96 -43.34 -2.69
C VAL A 90 13.56 -42.31 -1.74
N ASP A 91 14.80 -42.53 -1.27
CA ASP A 91 15.47 -41.62 -0.35
C ASP A 91 15.88 -40.32 -1.05
N THR A 92 16.40 -40.41 -2.27
CA THR A 92 16.74 -39.24 -3.11
C THR A 92 15.49 -38.42 -3.44
N MET A 93 14.38 -39.09 -3.79
CA MET A 93 13.11 -38.40 -4.04
C MET A 93 12.57 -37.70 -2.79
N ARG A 94 12.65 -38.36 -1.61
CA ARG A 94 12.22 -37.78 -0.34
C ARG A 94 13.03 -36.53 0.00
N GLU A 95 14.35 -36.61 -0.11
CA GLU A 95 15.24 -35.46 0.12
C GLU A 95 14.86 -34.28 -0.79
N ALA A 96 14.58 -34.54 -2.08
CA ALA A 96 14.22 -33.49 -3.02
C ALA A 96 12.89 -32.80 -2.64
N TYR A 97 11.87 -33.56 -2.24
CA TYR A 97 10.61 -32.98 -1.73
C TYR A 97 10.81 -32.17 -0.44
N GLU A 98 11.67 -32.61 0.48
CA GLU A 98 12.03 -31.84 1.69
C GLU A 98 12.77 -30.53 1.37
N MET A 99 13.42 -30.45 0.21
CA MET A 99 14.01 -29.21 -0.29
C MET A 99 12.99 -28.26 -0.94
N GLY A 100 11.77 -28.72 -1.24
CA GLY A 100 10.66 -27.88 -1.70
C GLY A 100 10.37 -27.94 -3.21
N ILE A 101 10.80 -29.00 -3.90
CA ILE A 101 10.42 -29.20 -5.31
C ILE A 101 8.92 -29.41 -5.45
N THR A 102 8.37 -29.07 -6.62
CA THR A 102 6.96 -29.31 -6.92
C THR A 102 6.71 -30.75 -7.30
N ASP A 103 7.57 -31.33 -8.14
CA ASP A 103 7.41 -32.69 -8.63
C ASP A 103 8.70 -33.25 -9.23
N TYR A 104 8.66 -34.49 -9.72
CA TYR A 104 9.81 -35.18 -10.28
C TYR A 104 9.47 -35.94 -11.57
N ILE A 105 10.37 -35.97 -12.55
CA ILE A 105 10.27 -36.75 -13.80
C ILE A 105 11.40 -37.77 -13.85
N THR A 106 11.04 -39.05 -13.92
CA THR A 106 11.97 -40.17 -14.13
C THR A 106 12.35 -40.29 -15.60
N ARG A 107 13.59 -40.73 -15.86
CA ARG A 107 14.02 -41.19 -17.20
C ARG A 107 13.77 -42.69 -17.37
N PRO A 108 13.49 -43.19 -18.59
CA PRO A 108 13.35 -42.45 -19.86
C PRO A 108 12.09 -41.57 -19.91
N PHE A 109 12.15 -40.49 -20.68
CA PHE A 109 11.06 -39.51 -20.75
C PHE A 109 9.83 -40.07 -21.46
N ASP A 110 8.72 -40.17 -20.75
CA ASP A 110 7.40 -40.40 -21.35
C ASP A 110 6.76 -39.06 -21.74
N SER A 111 6.44 -38.92 -23.04
CA SER A 111 5.91 -37.67 -23.60
C SER A 111 4.60 -37.22 -22.96
N VAL A 112 3.74 -38.15 -22.54
CA VAL A 112 2.44 -37.86 -21.91
C VAL A 112 2.67 -37.41 -20.47
N ILE A 113 3.52 -38.11 -19.73
CA ILE A 113 3.85 -37.78 -18.33
C ILE A 113 4.50 -36.40 -18.25
N VAL A 114 5.53 -36.13 -19.05
CA VAL A 114 6.24 -34.84 -19.07
C VAL A 114 5.26 -33.71 -19.38
N LYS A 115 4.48 -33.82 -20.47
CA LYS A 115 3.48 -32.81 -20.84
C LYS A 115 2.50 -32.56 -19.70
N LYS A 116 1.98 -33.62 -19.08
CA LYS A 116 0.93 -33.48 -18.06
C LYS A 116 1.48 -32.87 -16.76
N ARG A 117 2.67 -33.27 -16.31
CA ARG A 117 3.31 -32.70 -15.10
C ARG A 117 3.66 -31.23 -15.29
N VAL A 118 4.24 -30.87 -16.44
CA VAL A 118 4.55 -29.47 -16.78
C VAL A 118 3.28 -28.64 -16.84
N GLN A 119 2.24 -29.10 -17.56
CA GLN A 119 0.97 -28.37 -17.67
C GLN A 119 0.28 -28.18 -16.31
N ASN A 120 0.15 -29.25 -15.52
CA ASN A 120 -0.50 -29.18 -14.22
C ASN A 120 0.24 -28.22 -13.28
N THR A 121 1.57 -28.27 -13.27
CA THR A 121 2.40 -27.39 -12.43
C THR A 121 2.25 -25.93 -12.84
N LEU A 122 2.39 -25.65 -14.14
CA LEU A 122 2.21 -24.30 -14.67
C LEU A 122 0.80 -23.75 -14.40
N SER A 123 -0.25 -24.57 -14.57
CA SER A 123 -1.62 -24.18 -14.27
C SER A 123 -1.86 -23.93 -12.78
N LEU A 124 -1.28 -24.76 -11.90
CA LEU A 124 -1.40 -24.58 -10.45
C LEU A 124 -0.79 -23.24 -10.02
N TYR A 125 0.43 -22.95 -10.47
CA TYR A 125 1.15 -21.72 -10.10
C TYR A 125 0.53 -20.49 -10.76
N ALA A 126 0.01 -20.60 -11.98
CA ALA A 126 -0.74 -19.52 -12.62
C ALA A 126 -2.03 -19.21 -11.86
N ASN A 127 -2.79 -20.24 -11.46
CA ASN A 127 -4.02 -20.05 -10.68
C ASN A 127 -3.74 -19.44 -9.30
N GLN A 128 -2.69 -19.88 -8.62
CA GLN A 128 -2.27 -19.27 -7.35
C GLN A 128 -1.91 -17.80 -7.53
N ASN A 129 -1.13 -17.45 -8.56
CA ASN A 129 -0.80 -16.06 -8.86
C ASN A 129 -2.04 -15.21 -9.15
N ASN A 130 -2.99 -15.75 -9.92
CA ASN A 130 -4.24 -15.07 -10.20
C ASN A 130 -5.06 -14.84 -8.92
N LEU A 131 -5.14 -15.82 -8.02
CA LEU A 131 -5.84 -15.67 -6.74
C LEU A 131 -5.19 -14.60 -5.85
N VAL A 132 -3.86 -14.59 -5.76
CA VAL A 132 -3.13 -13.57 -5.01
C VAL A 132 -3.40 -12.18 -5.60
N ASN A 133 -3.34 -12.03 -6.93
CA ASN A 133 -3.64 -10.76 -7.59
C ASN A 133 -5.08 -10.29 -7.30
N VAL A 134 -6.07 -11.18 -7.41
CA VAL A 134 -7.47 -10.83 -7.11
C VAL A 134 -7.62 -10.37 -5.66
N VAL A 135 -6.98 -11.04 -4.69
CA VAL A 135 -7.04 -10.64 -3.28
C VAL A 135 -6.40 -9.27 -3.08
N VAL A 136 -5.26 -9.03 -3.71
CA VAL A 136 -4.53 -7.77 -3.60
C VAL A 136 -5.33 -6.63 -4.22
N ASP A 137 -5.86 -6.82 -5.43
CA ASP A 137 -6.72 -5.86 -6.10
C ASP A 137 -7.95 -5.53 -5.24
N GLN A 138 -8.57 -6.55 -4.61
CA GLN A 138 -9.69 -6.35 -3.68
C GLN A 138 -9.31 -5.57 -2.42
N ILE A 139 -8.10 -5.77 -1.88
CA ILE A 139 -7.60 -5.00 -0.73
C ILE A 139 -7.41 -3.53 -1.13
N TYR A 140 -6.77 -3.27 -2.27
CA TYR A 140 -6.58 -1.91 -2.78
C TYR A 140 -7.92 -1.21 -3.03
N GLU A 141 -8.85 -1.87 -3.71
CA GLU A 141 -10.18 -1.32 -3.98
C GLU A 141 -10.95 -1.05 -2.67
N LYS A 142 -10.85 -1.95 -1.70
CA LYS A 142 -11.48 -1.77 -0.38
C LYS A 142 -10.88 -0.58 0.37
N GLU A 143 -9.57 -0.40 0.33
CA GLU A 143 -8.91 0.72 0.99
C GLU A 143 -9.23 2.06 0.30
N GLU A 144 -9.23 2.08 -1.04
CA GLU A 144 -9.65 3.26 -1.80
C GLU A 144 -11.10 3.64 -1.45
N ASN A 145 -12.02 2.67 -1.44
CA ASN A 145 -13.42 2.88 -1.05
C ASN A 145 -13.53 3.39 0.39
N ASN A 146 -12.74 2.85 1.32
CA ASN A 146 -12.71 3.35 2.70
C ASN A 146 -12.23 4.80 2.78
N ASN A 147 -11.18 5.16 2.05
CA ASN A 147 -10.67 6.53 1.98
C ASN A 147 -11.70 7.49 1.37
N ILE A 148 -12.42 7.07 0.32
CA ILE A 148 -13.52 7.84 -0.27
C ILE A 148 -14.64 8.05 0.76
N MET A 149 -15.07 7.00 1.48
CA MET A 149 -16.08 7.11 2.53
C MET A 149 -15.66 8.08 3.64
N ILE A 150 -14.40 7.98 4.10
CA ILE A 150 -13.85 8.91 5.09
C ILE A 150 -13.91 10.36 4.56
N ARG A 151 -13.52 10.62 3.32
CA ARG A 151 -13.61 11.96 2.72
C ARG A 151 -15.04 12.48 2.62
N ILE A 152 -16.02 11.61 2.34
CA ILE A 152 -17.44 11.97 2.34
C ILE A 152 -17.89 12.37 3.75
N LEU A 153 -17.58 11.55 4.77
CA LEU A 153 -17.89 11.84 6.16
C LEU A 153 -17.23 13.14 6.63
N SER A 154 -15.97 13.35 6.29
CA SER A 154 -15.25 14.59 6.58
C SER A 154 -15.88 15.81 5.91
N SER A 155 -16.37 15.65 4.68
CA SER A 155 -17.06 16.73 3.97
C SER A 155 -18.40 17.08 4.62
N ILE A 156 -19.14 16.07 5.12
CA ILE A 156 -20.40 16.28 5.85
C ILE A 156 -20.12 17.01 7.17
N LEU A 157 -19.18 16.53 7.97
CA LEU A 157 -18.84 17.15 9.26
C LEU A 157 -18.25 18.56 9.09
N GLY A 158 -17.32 18.72 8.15
CA GLY A 158 -16.73 20.02 7.81
C GLY A 158 -17.68 21.00 7.13
N SER A 159 -18.87 20.56 6.67
CA SER A 159 -19.90 21.49 6.19
C SER A 159 -20.64 22.21 7.33
N ARG A 160 -20.67 21.61 8.54
CA ARG A 160 -21.31 22.18 9.73
C ARG A 160 -20.33 22.86 10.67
N ASN A 161 -19.06 22.46 10.64
CA ASN A 161 -18.02 22.95 11.54
C ASN A 161 -16.95 23.75 10.77
N SER A 162 -16.38 24.76 11.43
CA SER A 162 -15.22 25.52 10.94
C SER A 162 -13.89 24.75 10.95
N GLU A 163 -13.88 23.49 11.40
CA GLU A 163 -12.71 22.61 11.34
C GLU A 163 -12.34 22.29 9.88
N SER A 164 -11.03 22.22 9.58
CA SER A 164 -10.56 22.00 8.22
C SER A 164 -11.00 20.63 7.70
N ARG A 165 -11.26 20.52 6.39
CA ARG A 165 -11.55 19.23 5.72
C ARG A 165 -10.43 18.19 5.92
N GLU A 166 -9.25 18.64 6.30
CA GLU A 166 -8.04 17.84 6.49
C GLU A 166 -7.91 17.28 7.91
N HIS A 167 -8.66 17.81 8.90
CA HIS A 167 -8.61 17.40 10.30
C HIS A 167 -8.75 15.88 10.48
N ILE A 168 -9.81 15.26 9.94
CA ILE A 168 -10.03 13.81 10.08
C ILE A 168 -8.88 12.99 9.48
N LEU A 169 -8.28 13.46 8.38
CA LEU A 169 -7.12 12.80 7.79
C LEU A 169 -5.88 12.93 8.68
N HIS A 170 -5.68 14.09 9.31
CA HIS A 170 -4.61 14.30 10.28
C HIS A 170 -4.77 13.40 11.50
N ILE A 171 -5.99 13.28 12.05
CA ILE A 171 -6.29 12.40 13.17
C ILE A 171 -6.02 10.94 12.81
N LYS A 172 -6.48 10.49 11.64
CA LYS A 172 -6.21 9.14 11.15
C LYS A 172 -4.71 8.84 11.11
N THR A 173 -3.93 9.70 10.46
CA THR A 173 -2.49 9.48 10.30
C THR A 173 -1.73 9.58 11.62
N ALA A 174 -2.04 10.57 12.46
CA ALA A 174 -1.41 10.72 13.78
C ALA A 174 -1.73 9.53 14.70
N THR A 175 -2.98 9.04 14.67
CA THR A 175 -3.42 7.85 15.41
C THR A 175 -2.60 6.62 15.00
N GLU A 176 -2.48 6.36 13.70
CA GLU A 176 -1.69 5.23 13.21
C GLU A 176 -0.22 5.33 13.63
N MET A 177 0.41 6.50 13.45
CA MET A 177 1.80 6.72 13.84
C MET A 177 2.02 6.45 15.32
N MET A 178 1.11 6.95 16.18
CA MET A 178 1.14 6.75 17.62
C MET A 178 1.01 5.27 17.98
N LEU A 179 0.07 4.52 17.38
CA LEU A 179 -0.11 3.09 17.62
C LEU A 179 1.12 2.28 17.18
N ARG A 180 1.69 2.60 16.01
CA ARG A 180 2.90 1.94 15.51
C ARG A 180 4.13 2.24 16.37
N GLN A 181 4.20 3.43 16.97
CA GLN A 181 5.26 3.74 17.92
C GLN A 181 5.04 3.03 19.25
N LEU A 182 3.78 2.95 19.72
CA LEU A 182 3.42 2.28 20.96
C LEU A 182 3.91 0.84 21.00
N ILE A 183 3.61 0.04 19.97
CA ILE A 183 4.03 -1.36 19.88
C ILE A 183 5.55 -1.55 19.77
N LYS A 184 6.30 -0.50 19.39
CA LYS A 184 7.78 -0.56 19.35
C LYS A 184 8.40 -0.29 20.71
N ILE A 185 7.75 0.52 21.54
CA ILE A 185 8.33 0.99 22.80
C ILE A 185 7.85 0.21 24.03
N THR A 186 6.77 -0.57 23.90
CA THR A 186 6.23 -1.37 25.00
C THR A 186 5.52 -2.63 24.48
N ASP A 187 5.62 -3.71 25.26
CA ASP A 187 4.85 -4.96 25.07
C ASP A 187 3.59 -5.00 25.94
N VAL A 188 3.29 -3.94 26.71
CA VAL A 188 2.11 -3.90 27.59
C VAL A 188 0.81 -4.00 26.79
N TYR A 189 0.75 -3.33 25.63
CA TYR A 189 -0.40 -3.35 24.73
C TYR A 189 -0.13 -4.30 23.58
N HIS A 190 -0.88 -5.40 23.53
CA HIS A 190 -0.75 -6.43 22.50
C HIS A 190 -1.65 -6.09 21.31
N LEU A 191 -1.21 -5.15 20.47
CA LEU A 191 -1.93 -4.75 19.27
C LEU A 191 -1.37 -5.48 18.04
N THR A 192 -2.26 -6.12 17.29
CA THR A 192 -1.95 -6.66 15.96
C THR A 192 -2.05 -5.56 14.90
N GLU A 193 -1.51 -5.79 13.71
CA GLU A 193 -1.67 -4.86 12.58
C GLU A 193 -3.14 -4.68 12.19
N ALA A 194 -3.97 -5.71 12.35
CA ALA A 194 -5.42 -5.61 12.18
C ALA A 194 -6.04 -4.66 13.21
N ASP A 195 -5.60 -4.67 14.47
CA ASP A 195 -6.07 -3.74 15.50
C ASP A 195 -5.65 -2.31 15.19
N ILE A 196 -4.42 -2.11 14.70
CA ILE A 196 -3.93 -0.79 14.29
C ILE A 196 -4.77 -0.22 13.16
N ALA A 197 -5.00 -1.00 12.10
CA ALA A 197 -5.83 -0.59 10.97
C ALA A 197 -7.28 -0.30 11.40
N LEU A 198 -7.82 -1.11 12.32
CA LEU A 198 -9.15 -0.96 12.90
C LEU A 198 -9.30 0.36 13.65
N ILE A 199 -8.42 0.63 14.63
CA ILE A 199 -8.45 1.85 15.45
C ILE A 199 -8.23 3.08 14.57
N THR A 200 -7.30 3.00 13.62
CA THR A 200 -7.03 4.06 12.64
C THR A 200 -8.26 4.39 11.79
N THR A 201 -9.01 3.38 11.35
CA THR A 201 -10.24 3.60 10.60
C THR A 201 -11.33 4.20 11.49
N ALA A 202 -11.49 3.65 12.70
CA ALA A 202 -12.50 4.08 13.66
C ALA A 202 -12.28 5.51 14.18
N SER A 203 -11.02 5.99 14.23
CA SER A 203 -10.70 7.36 14.69
C SER A 203 -11.36 8.44 13.83
N SER A 204 -11.68 8.14 12.57
CA SER A 204 -12.35 9.09 11.67
C SER A 204 -13.78 9.43 12.11
N LEU A 205 -14.37 8.65 13.02
CA LEU A 205 -15.73 8.81 13.52
C LEU A 205 -15.82 9.54 14.87
N HIS A 206 -14.69 9.82 15.53
CA HIS A 206 -14.65 10.33 16.92
C HIS A 206 -15.61 11.50 17.19
N ASP A 207 -15.76 12.37 16.19
CA ASP A 207 -16.54 13.61 16.27
C ASP A 207 -17.89 13.57 15.55
N ILE A 208 -18.39 12.40 15.16
CA ILE A 208 -19.66 12.29 14.42
C ILE A 208 -20.85 12.89 15.18
N GLY A 209 -20.80 12.87 16.51
CA GLY A 209 -21.83 13.47 17.37
C GLY A 209 -21.92 14.99 17.28
N LYS A 210 -20.91 15.69 16.74
CA LYS A 210 -20.99 17.15 16.47
C LYS A 210 -22.16 17.50 15.54
N ILE A 211 -22.69 16.54 14.77
CA ILE A 211 -23.88 16.71 13.93
C ILE A 211 -25.12 17.18 14.72
N TYR A 212 -25.19 16.88 16.01
CA TYR A 212 -26.31 17.27 16.88
C TYR A 212 -26.05 18.52 17.72
N ILE A 213 -24.82 19.07 17.68
CA ILE A 213 -24.49 20.30 18.38
C ILE A 213 -25.11 21.50 17.64
N PRO A 214 -25.75 22.45 18.35
CA PRO A 214 -26.27 23.68 17.77
C PRO A 214 -25.19 24.49 17.07
N GLU A 215 -25.52 25.06 15.91
CA GLU A 215 -24.56 25.75 15.04
C GLU A 215 -23.97 27.00 15.72
N GLU A 216 -24.76 27.68 16.55
CA GLU A 216 -24.34 28.87 17.29
C GLU A 216 -23.29 28.56 18.36
N ILE A 217 -23.29 27.33 18.88
CA ILE A 217 -22.28 26.84 19.83
C ILE A 217 -21.07 26.29 19.07
N LEU A 218 -21.31 25.50 18.02
CA LEU A 218 -20.27 24.86 17.22
C LEU A 218 -19.36 25.87 16.53
N ASN A 219 -19.93 26.95 15.98
CA ASN A 219 -19.22 27.96 15.19
C ASN A 219 -19.04 29.29 15.95
N LYS A 220 -19.16 29.30 17.28
CA LYS A 220 -19.03 30.53 18.08
C LYS A 220 -17.64 31.17 17.88
N PRO A 221 -17.55 32.44 17.44
CA PRO A 221 -16.27 33.13 17.29
C PRO A 221 -15.78 33.65 18.64
N GLY A 222 -15.39 32.74 19.55
CA GLY A 222 -14.91 33.07 20.88
C GLY A 222 -14.92 31.88 21.84
N ARG A 223 -14.61 32.14 23.12
CA ARG A 223 -14.71 31.10 24.16
C ARG A 223 -16.18 30.76 24.44
N LEU A 224 -16.46 29.47 24.59
CA LEU A 224 -17.75 28.99 25.08
C LEU A 224 -17.95 29.40 26.55
N THR A 225 -19.18 29.70 26.94
CA THR A 225 -19.55 29.78 28.37
C THR A 225 -19.58 28.39 28.99
N ASP A 226 -19.66 28.29 30.31
CA ASP A 226 -19.71 26.99 30.99
C ASP A 226 -20.96 26.17 30.58
N GLU A 227 -22.09 26.85 30.32
CA GLU A 227 -23.32 26.23 29.83
C GLU A 227 -23.18 25.73 28.38
N GLU A 228 -22.61 26.56 27.50
CA GLU A 228 -22.35 26.17 26.12
C GLU A 228 -21.32 25.04 26.04
N PHE A 229 -20.30 25.06 26.89
CA PHE A 229 -19.31 24.00 26.98
C PHE A 229 -19.94 22.69 27.50
N LYS A 230 -20.88 22.74 28.45
CA LYS A 230 -21.66 21.57 28.85
C LYS A 230 -22.42 20.96 27.67
N ILE A 231 -23.03 21.78 26.82
CA ILE A 231 -23.69 21.31 25.60
C ILE A 231 -22.65 20.72 24.63
N MET A 232 -21.54 21.42 24.38
CA MET A 232 -20.49 20.92 23.49
C MET A 232 -19.98 19.53 23.90
N LYS A 233 -19.76 19.28 25.19
CA LYS A 233 -19.29 17.96 25.68
C LYS A 233 -20.20 16.79 25.32
N THR A 234 -21.50 17.03 25.10
CA THR A 234 -22.47 15.98 24.77
C THR A 234 -22.22 15.33 23.40
N HIS A 235 -21.40 15.92 22.52
CA HIS A 235 -21.09 15.29 21.23
C HIS A 235 -20.45 13.90 21.39
N SER A 236 -19.72 13.66 22.49
CA SER A 236 -19.11 12.36 22.79
C SER A 236 -20.19 11.29 23.00
N GLU A 237 -21.14 11.54 23.89
CA GLU A 237 -22.29 10.67 24.16
C GLU A 237 -23.19 10.53 22.92
N LEU A 238 -23.53 11.65 22.26
CA LEU A 238 -24.36 11.66 21.05
C LEU A 238 -23.69 10.88 19.91
N GLY A 239 -22.37 10.94 19.78
CA GLY A 239 -21.60 10.16 18.81
C GLY A 239 -21.69 8.66 19.09
N ALA A 240 -21.59 8.26 20.35
CA ALA A 240 -21.76 6.88 20.78
C ALA A 240 -23.19 6.38 20.53
N ASP A 241 -24.20 7.21 20.84
CA ASP A 241 -25.61 6.91 20.62
C ASP A 241 -25.91 6.72 19.12
N ILE A 242 -25.35 7.55 18.23
CA ILE A 242 -25.46 7.38 16.77
C ILE A 242 -25.01 5.96 16.36
N ILE A 243 -23.84 5.52 16.82
CA ILE A 243 -23.30 4.20 16.45
C ILE A 243 -24.21 3.07 16.96
N GLN A 244 -24.78 3.24 18.14
CA GLN A 244 -25.70 2.26 18.74
C GLN A 244 -27.04 2.23 17.98
N ASP A 245 -27.58 3.39 17.60
CA ASP A 245 -28.87 3.55 16.92
C ASP A 245 -28.86 3.12 15.45
N MET A 246 -27.68 2.99 14.83
CA MET A 246 -27.56 2.47 13.46
C MET A 246 -27.91 0.97 13.34
N HIS A 247 -28.18 0.27 14.46
CA HIS A 247 -28.51 -1.17 14.48
C HIS A 247 -27.49 -2.04 13.73
N LEU A 248 -26.22 -1.61 13.73
CA LEU A 248 -25.12 -2.38 13.17
C LEU A 248 -24.85 -3.61 14.05
N PRO A 249 -24.27 -4.69 13.48
CA PRO A 249 -23.93 -5.87 14.27
C PRO A 249 -22.87 -5.50 15.32
N GLN A 250 -23.27 -5.44 16.59
CA GLN A 250 -22.45 -4.91 17.70
C GLN A 250 -21.25 -5.81 18.02
N GLU A 251 -21.29 -7.07 17.59
CA GLU A 251 -20.17 -8.00 17.69
C GLU A 251 -19.02 -7.67 16.72
N LYS A 252 -19.22 -6.74 15.77
CA LYS A 252 -18.17 -6.33 14.84
C LYS A 252 -17.16 -5.43 15.57
N PRO A 253 -15.84 -5.78 15.55
CA PRO A 253 -14.82 -4.98 16.22
C PRO A 253 -14.83 -3.51 15.85
N LEU A 254 -15.09 -3.17 14.57
CA LEU A 254 -15.13 -1.79 14.11
C LEU A 254 -16.23 -0.97 14.79
N VAL A 255 -17.40 -1.56 14.97
CA VAL A 255 -18.55 -0.89 15.59
C VAL A 255 -18.25 -0.61 17.06
N HIS A 256 -17.73 -1.61 17.77
CA HIS A 256 -17.34 -1.48 19.16
C HIS A 256 -16.23 -0.43 19.34
N THR A 257 -15.14 -0.51 18.58
CA THR A 257 -14.02 0.45 18.66
C THR A 257 -14.45 1.86 18.28
N ALA A 258 -15.31 2.04 17.26
CA ALA A 258 -15.85 3.35 16.91
C ALA A 258 -16.70 3.93 18.04
N TRP A 259 -17.56 3.11 18.67
CA TRP A 259 -18.35 3.51 19.83
C TRP A 259 -17.47 3.95 21.01
N GLU A 260 -16.42 3.17 21.34
CA GLU A 260 -15.47 3.51 22.41
C GLU A 260 -14.77 4.84 22.15
N ILE A 261 -14.30 5.05 20.91
CA ILE A 261 -13.61 6.29 20.52
C ILE A 261 -14.59 7.46 20.62
N CYS A 262 -15.78 7.38 20.04
CA CYS A 262 -16.79 8.43 20.14
C CYS A 262 -17.08 8.80 21.59
N ARG A 263 -17.32 7.79 22.43
CA ARG A 263 -17.70 8.00 23.83
C ARG A 263 -16.53 8.55 24.66
N TRP A 264 -15.31 8.07 24.46
CA TRP A 264 -14.25 8.26 25.46
C TRP A 264 -12.98 8.98 24.97
N HIS A 265 -12.91 9.48 23.73
CA HIS A 265 -11.73 10.22 23.25
C HIS A 265 -11.45 11.53 24.03
N HIS A 266 -12.40 12.01 24.84
CA HIS A 266 -12.22 13.13 25.76
C HIS A 266 -12.04 12.74 27.23
N GLU A 267 -11.95 11.44 27.52
CA GLU A 267 -11.54 10.99 28.84
C GLU A 267 -10.08 11.34 29.11
N ARG A 268 -9.76 11.58 30.38
CA ARG A 268 -8.41 11.99 30.80
C ARG A 268 -7.84 10.97 31.75
N TRP A 269 -6.54 10.71 31.64
CA TRP A 269 -5.83 9.73 32.45
C TRP A 269 -5.99 9.95 33.97
N ASP A 270 -6.23 11.20 34.39
CA ASP A 270 -6.46 11.61 35.77
C ASP A 270 -7.90 11.44 36.27
N GLY A 271 -8.85 10.99 35.43
CA GLY A 271 -10.28 10.85 35.75
C GLY A 271 -11.06 12.16 35.71
N LYS A 272 -10.48 13.24 35.15
CA LYS A 272 -11.14 14.55 35.04
C LYS A 272 -11.71 14.83 33.65
N GLY A 273 -11.78 13.79 32.81
CA GLY A 273 -12.36 13.84 31.48
C GLY A 273 -13.88 13.76 31.51
N TYR A 274 -14.46 13.51 30.35
CA TYR A 274 -15.90 13.31 30.15
C TYR A 274 -16.11 12.28 29.03
N PRO A 275 -17.31 11.66 28.95
CA PRO A 275 -18.51 11.87 29.76
C PRO A 275 -18.56 11.09 31.07
N ASP A 276 -17.85 9.99 31.20
CA ASP A 276 -18.01 9.00 32.27
C ASP A 276 -16.98 9.15 33.41
N GLY A 277 -15.89 9.89 33.18
CA GLY A 277 -14.85 10.18 34.18
C GLY A 277 -13.91 9.00 34.43
N LEU A 278 -13.67 8.18 33.41
CA LEU A 278 -12.80 7.01 33.45
C LEU A 278 -11.35 7.40 33.79
N LYS A 279 -10.64 6.54 34.52
CA LYS A 279 -9.29 6.83 35.00
C LYS A 279 -8.27 5.76 34.59
N GLY A 280 -7.12 6.21 34.11
CA GLY A 280 -6.02 5.30 33.76
C GLY A 280 -6.41 4.30 32.67
N GLU A 281 -6.14 3.02 32.92
CA GLU A 281 -6.42 1.90 32.00
C GLU A 281 -7.91 1.55 31.87
N GLU A 282 -8.81 2.23 32.61
CA GLU A 282 -10.25 2.12 32.36
C GLU A 282 -10.64 2.73 31.00
N ILE A 283 -9.84 3.67 30.50
CA ILE A 283 -9.99 4.26 29.18
C ILE A 283 -9.39 3.28 28.17
N PRO A 284 -10.09 2.82 27.12
CA PRO A 284 -9.49 1.90 26.16
C PRO A 284 -8.38 2.59 25.38
N ILE A 285 -7.37 1.81 24.99
CA ILE A 285 -6.17 2.34 24.32
C ILE A 285 -6.51 3.06 23.01
N SER A 286 -7.58 2.63 22.32
CA SER A 286 -8.15 3.27 21.14
C SER A 286 -8.50 4.75 21.43
N ALA A 287 -9.30 5.00 22.46
CA ALA A 287 -9.70 6.34 22.88
C ALA A 287 -8.53 7.16 23.41
N GLN A 288 -7.61 6.56 24.18
CA GLN A 288 -6.44 7.27 24.71
C GLN A 288 -5.53 7.81 23.59
N VAL A 289 -5.29 7.01 22.54
CA VAL A 289 -4.45 7.43 21.41
C VAL A 289 -5.13 8.53 20.59
N VAL A 290 -6.41 8.34 20.27
CA VAL A 290 -7.18 9.34 19.52
C VAL A 290 -7.27 10.66 20.27
N SER A 291 -7.40 10.64 21.61
CA SER A 291 -7.40 11.84 22.45
C SER A 291 -6.16 12.71 22.24
N ILE A 292 -4.97 12.10 22.21
CA ILE A 292 -3.71 12.83 22.01
C ILE A 292 -3.61 13.35 20.57
N ALA A 293 -4.02 12.54 19.59
CA ALA A 293 -4.03 12.94 18.19
C ALA A 293 -4.95 14.15 17.96
N ASP A 294 -6.15 14.12 18.52
CA ASP A 294 -7.13 15.21 18.45
C ASP A 294 -6.61 16.49 19.09
N VAL A 295 -6.08 16.39 20.32
CA VAL A 295 -5.51 17.55 21.02
C VAL A 295 -4.34 18.15 20.25
N TYR A 296 -3.47 17.31 19.67
CA TYR A 296 -2.36 17.80 18.86
C TYR A 296 -2.87 18.56 17.62
N ASP A 297 -3.77 17.97 16.83
CA ASP A 297 -4.31 18.65 15.65
C ASP A 297 -5.07 19.93 16.01
N ALA A 298 -5.86 19.92 17.10
CA ALA A 298 -6.57 21.09 17.60
C ALA A 298 -5.64 22.25 18.03
N LEU A 299 -4.39 21.95 18.42
CA LEU A 299 -3.40 22.98 18.75
C LEU A 299 -2.70 23.52 17.51
N THR A 300 -2.43 22.68 16.51
CA THR A 300 -1.66 23.03 15.31
C THR A 300 -2.49 23.48 14.11
N SER A 301 -3.81 23.32 14.15
CA SER A 301 -4.73 23.74 13.08
C SER A 301 -5.34 25.13 13.38
N GLU A 302 -5.55 25.94 12.34
CA GLU A 302 -6.31 27.19 12.48
C GLU A 302 -7.80 26.91 12.72
N ARG A 303 -8.42 27.69 13.62
CA ARG A 303 -9.86 27.63 13.92
C ARG A 303 -10.45 29.04 13.96
N CYS A 304 -11.77 29.15 13.81
CA CYS A 304 -12.47 30.45 13.76
C CYS A 304 -12.19 31.37 14.97
N TYR A 305 -11.84 30.79 16.12
CA TYR A 305 -11.57 31.51 17.38
C TYR A 305 -10.08 31.56 17.78
N LYS A 306 -9.16 30.91 17.05
CA LYS A 306 -7.77 30.75 17.51
C LYS A 306 -6.78 30.52 16.35
N LYS A 307 -5.66 31.25 16.38
CA LYS A 307 -4.50 30.98 15.53
C LYS A 307 -3.81 29.67 15.93
N ALA A 308 -3.33 28.91 14.95
CA ALA A 308 -2.50 27.73 15.19
C ALA A 308 -1.29 28.07 16.06
N PHE A 309 -0.95 27.18 17.00
CA PHE A 309 0.36 27.20 17.65
C PHE A 309 1.39 26.58 16.72
N ASP A 310 2.65 27.00 16.85
CA ASP A 310 3.75 26.28 16.21
C ASP A 310 3.91 24.88 16.85
N HIS A 311 4.51 23.97 16.09
CA HIS A 311 4.67 22.56 16.47
C HIS A 311 5.35 22.37 17.83
N ASP A 312 6.48 23.06 18.05
CA ASP A 312 7.26 22.89 19.28
C ASP A 312 6.46 23.37 20.50
N THR A 313 5.73 24.47 20.35
CA THR A 313 4.80 24.97 21.38
C THR A 313 3.68 23.97 21.66
N ALA A 314 3.03 23.42 20.63
CA ALA A 314 1.96 22.44 20.79
C ALA A 314 2.43 21.17 21.53
N ILE A 315 3.58 20.60 21.11
CA ILE A 315 4.19 19.45 21.77
C ILE A 315 4.50 19.75 23.24
N LYS A 316 5.10 20.92 23.51
CA LYS A 316 5.42 21.32 24.88
C LYS A 316 4.17 21.46 25.75
N MET A 317 3.09 22.07 25.24
CA MET A 317 1.84 22.22 25.98
C MET A 317 1.23 20.86 26.37
N ILE A 318 1.30 19.87 25.48
CA ILE A 318 0.83 18.51 25.76
C ILE A 318 1.72 17.83 26.81
N LEU A 319 3.05 17.88 26.65
CA LEU A 319 4.00 17.25 27.57
C LEU A 319 3.99 17.88 28.98
N ASP A 320 3.78 19.19 29.07
CA ASP A 320 3.68 19.92 30.34
C ASP A 320 2.31 19.76 31.02
N GLY A 321 1.36 19.03 30.39
CA GLY A 321 0.03 18.73 30.95
C GLY A 321 -0.97 19.89 30.89
N GLN A 322 -0.71 20.92 30.08
CA GLN A 322 -1.60 22.08 29.93
C GLN A 322 -2.91 21.70 29.22
N CYS A 323 -2.88 20.65 28.41
CA CYS A 323 -4.02 20.11 27.68
C CYS A 323 -4.73 18.97 28.42
N GLY A 324 -4.28 18.63 29.62
CA GLY A 324 -4.78 17.49 30.40
C GLY A 324 -3.71 16.45 30.66
N GLN A 325 -4.08 15.40 31.39
CA GLN A 325 -3.20 14.30 31.74
C GLN A 325 -3.46 13.14 30.78
N PHE A 326 -2.40 12.68 30.14
CA PHE A 326 -2.42 11.55 29.22
C PHE A 326 -1.59 10.40 29.77
N ASN A 327 -1.75 9.22 29.19
CA ASN A 327 -0.92 8.07 29.50
C ASN A 327 0.57 8.40 29.31
N PRO A 328 1.43 8.21 30.33
CA PRO A 328 2.85 8.52 30.24
C PRO A 328 3.59 7.80 29.10
N ILE A 329 3.17 6.59 28.73
CA ILE A 329 3.75 5.84 27.60
C ILE A 329 3.42 6.52 26.27
N LEU A 330 2.18 7.01 26.12
CA LEU A 330 1.78 7.73 24.92
C LEU A 330 2.45 9.10 24.81
N LEU A 331 2.69 9.80 25.92
CA LEU A 331 3.50 11.03 25.92
C LEU A 331 4.93 10.76 25.44
N LYS A 332 5.51 9.61 25.81
CA LYS A 332 6.81 9.18 25.28
C LYS A 332 6.75 8.90 23.77
N CYS A 333 5.70 8.22 23.29
CA CYS A 333 5.47 8.02 21.86
C CYS A 333 5.43 9.36 21.10
N LEU A 334 4.62 10.31 21.58
CA LEU A 334 4.45 11.63 20.98
C LEU A 334 5.78 12.37 20.91
N LYS A 335 6.58 12.33 21.99
CA LYS A 335 7.89 12.97 22.04
C LYS A 335 8.87 12.39 21.01
N GLU A 336 8.89 11.07 20.83
CA GLU A 336 9.75 10.41 19.83
C GLU A 336 9.26 10.65 18.39
N LEU A 337 7.94 10.80 18.20
CA LEU A 337 7.32 11.07 16.90
C LEU A 337 7.32 12.54 16.49
N SER A 338 7.48 13.48 17.43
CA SER A 338 7.40 14.93 17.21
C SER A 338 8.13 15.39 15.93
N PRO A 339 9.40 15.03 15.67
CA PRO A 339 10.08 15.47 14.44
C PRO A 339 9.44 14.98 13.15
N ARG A 340 8.77 13.82 13.18
CA ARG A 340 8.04 13.25 12.04
C ARG A 340 6.67 13.89 11.87
N LEU A 341 5.97 14.16 12.97
CA LEU A 341 4.69 14.88 12.95
C LEU A 341 4.88 16.31 12.42
N PHE A 342 5.96 16.99 12.81
CA PHE A 342 6.30 18.32 12.29
C PHE A 342 6.36 18.31 10.76
N LYS A 343 7.20 17.46 10.17
CA LYS A 343 7.39 17.36 8.72
C LYS A 343 6.11 17.04 7.94
N MET A 344 5.15 16.38 8.57
CA MET A 344 3.91 15.96 7.92
C MET A 344 2.85 17.07 7.93
N PHE A 345 2.85 17.93 8.96
CA PHE A 345 1.85 18.98 9.15
C PHE A 345 2.38 20.39 8.88
N SER A 346 3.69 20.58 8.77
CA SER A 346 4.27 21.74 8.12
C SER A 346 4.12 21.54 6.61
N ASN A 347 3.54 22.50 5.88
CA ASN A 347 3.45 22.52 4.41
C ASN A 347 4.83 22.49 3.68
N GLU A 348 5.91 22.06 4.33
CA GLU A 348 7.17 21.65 3.70
C GLU A 348 6.96 20.31 2.99
N THR A 349 6.51 20.39 1.73
CA THR A 349 6.44 19.29 0.73
C THR A 349 5.80 17.99 1.24
N ASP A 350 4.52 17.84 0.93
CA ASP A 350 3.68 16.66 1.18
C ASP A 350 4.04 15.47 0.26
N ASP A 351 5.32 15.09 0.28
CA ASP A 351 5.82 13.76 -0.13
C ASP A 351 5.56 12.71 0.97
N SER A 352 5.05 13.14 2.14
CA SER A 352 4.90 12.31 3.34
C SER A 352 3.57 11.55 3.39
N LYS A 353 2.43 12.10 2.95
CA LYS A 353 1.14 11.36 2.92
C LYS A 353 1.19 10.12 2.03
N GLN A 354 1.63 10.27 0.77
CA GLN A 354 1.76 9.14 -0.15
C GLN A 354 2.82 8.14 0.35
N TYR A 355 3.89 8.63 0.97
CA TYR A 355 4.90 7.78 1.62
C TYR A 355 4.33 6.96 2.77
N TYR A 356 3.49 7.55 3.63
CA TYR A 356 2.86 6.84 4.74
C TYR A 356 1.75 5.90 4.28
N GLU A 357 0.92 6.27 3.30
CA GLU A 357 -0.08 5.36 2.73
C GLU A 357 0.60 4.15 2.04
N ALA A 358 1.61 4.39 1.21
CA ALA A 358 2.39 3.32 0.60
C ALA A 358 3.15 2.47 1.62
N GLN A 359 3.67 3.07 2.70
CA GLN A 359 4.33 2.35 3.78
C GLN A 359 3.34 1.59 4.67
N ARG A 360 2.12 2.10 4.85
CA ARG A 360 1.00 1.43 5.52
C ARG A 360 0.52 0.22 4.72
N LEU A 361 0.19 0.41 3.44
CA LEU A 361 -0.14 -0.64 2.48
C LEU A 361 0.96 -1.72 2.45
N SER A 362 2.22 -1.28 2.35
CA SER A 362 3.41 -2.13 2.46
C SER A 362 3.40 -2.98 3.73
N ASN A 363 3.16 -2.37 4.89
CA ASN A 363 3.19 -3.06 6.18
C ASN A 363 1.97 -3.98 6.37
N GLU A 364 0.77 -3.57 5.92
CA GLU A 364 -0.45 -4.40 5.96
C GLU A 364 -0.27 -5.65 5.09
N ILE A 365 0.21 -5.49 3.85
CA ILE A 365 0.54 -6.61 2.94
C ILE A 365 1.60 -7.55 3.56
N LEU A 366 2.63 -7.01 4.23
CA LEU A 366 3.65 -7.83 4.90
C LEU A 366 3.14 -8.53 6.17
N SER A 367 2.10 -8.00 6.81
CA SER A 367 1.59 -8.47 8.09
C SER A 367 0.60 -9.63 7.98
N GLU A 368 -0.06 -9.78 6.84
CA GLU A 368 -0.85 -10.97 6.55
C GLU A 368 0.10 -12.17 6.44
N LYS A 369 0.17 -12.96 7.52
CA LYS A 369 0.96 -14.19 7.67
C LYS A 369 0.61 -15.32 6.67
N SER A 370 -0.13 -15.01 5.60
CA SER A 370 -0.69 -15.98 4.66
C SER A 370 -0.61 -15.54 3.20
N LEU A 371 0.19 -14.54 2.83
CA LEU A 371 0.51 -14.38 1.41
C LEU A 371 1.50 -15.48 1.00
N PRO A 372 1.15 -16.36 0.04
CA PRO A 372 1.99 -17.52 -0.31
C PRO A 372 3.35 -17.17 -0.92
N ARG A 373 3.67 -15.88 -1.10
CA ARG A 373 4.90 -15.41 -1.75
C ARG A 373 5.43 -14.16 -1.08
N LYS A 374 6.46 -14.31 -0.25
CA LYS A 374 7.08 -13.20 0.50
C LYS A 374 7.75 -12.17 -0.41
N ASN A 375 8.21 -12.54 -1.61
CA ASN A 375 8.76 -11.57 -2.56
C ASN A 375 7.68 -10.86 -3.39
N TYR A 376 6.46 -11.41 -3.52
CA TYR A 376 5.31 -10.72 -4.13
C TYR A 376 5.03 -9.40 -3.42
N SER A 377 4.90 -9.46 -2.09
CA SER A 377 4.73 -8.29 -1.24
C SER A 377 5.91 -7.33 -1.37
N GLN A 378 7.15 -7.85 -1.40
CA GLN A 378 8.34 -7.01 -1.56
C GLN A 378 8.43 -6.31 -2.92
N HIS A 379 7.93 -6.92 -4.00
CA HIS A 379 7.92 -6.30 -5.33
C HIS A 379 6.90 -5.16 -5.42
N LEU A 380 5.68 -5.35 -4.87
CA LEU A 380 4.72 -4.25 -4.73
C LEU A 380 5.31 -3.11 -3.90
N ILE A 381 6.00 -3.44 -2.82
CA ILE A 381 6.69 -2.45 -1.98
C ILE A 381 7.79 -1.72 -2.77
N LYS A 382 8.57 -2.44 -3.57
CA LYS A 382 9.62 -1.85 -4.40
C LYS A 382 9.04 -0.89 -5.43
N VAL A 383 7.92 -1.25 -6.06
CA VAL A 383 7.23 -0.35 -7.00
C VAL A 383 6.65 0.86 -6.29
N MET A 384 6.04 0.66 -5.12
CA MET A 384 5.53 1.77 -4.30
C MET A 384 6.67 2.71 -3.85
N GLN A 385 7.80 2.17 -3.41
CA GLN A 385 9.01 2.95 -3.07
C GLN A 385 9.58 3.69 -4.28
N GLU A 386 9.63 3.05 -5.45
CA GLU A 386 10.09 3.68 -6.69
C GLU A 386 9.20 4.85 -7.10
N LYS A 387 7.87 4.67 -6.99
CA LYS A 387 6.88 5.74 -7.19
C LYS A 387 7.10 6.90 -6.22
N ILE A 388 7.33 6.61 -4.93
CA ILE A 388 7.63 7.63 -3.92
C ILE A 388 8.93 8.38 -4.25
N ASP A 389 10.01 7.66 -4.55
CA ASP A 389 11.31 8.25 -4.83
C ASP A 389 11.27 9.13 -6.09
N PHE A 390 10.44 8.76 -7.07
CA PHE A 390 10.21 9.55 -8.26
C PHE A 390 9.56 10.90 -7.91
N PHE A 391 8.48 10.92 -7.12
CA PHE A 391 7.83 12.18 -6.73
C PHE A 391 8.71 13.03 -5.81
N LYS A 392 9.43 12.41 -4.86
CA LYS A 392 10.39 13.11 -3.98
C LYS A 392 11.49 13.84 -4.73
N LYS A 393 12.05 13.23 -5.77
CA LYS A 393 13.11 13.85 -6.58
C LYS A 393 12.60 15.03 -7.41
N ASN A 394 11.29 15.12 -7.61
CA ASN A 394 10.66 16.05 -8.55
C ASN A 394 9.56 16.90 -7.88
N SER A 395 9.67 17.14 -6.58
CA SER A 395 8.72 17.92 -5.78
C SER A 395 8.50 19.33 -6.35
N GLY A 396 7.25 19.83 -6.33
CA GLY A 396 6.90 21.18 -6.79
C GLY A 396 6.62 21.32 -8.28
N ARG A 397 6.24 20.23 -8.96
CA ARG A 397 5.82 20.19 -10.38
C ARG A 397 4.41 19.65 -10.50
N ASN A 398 3.75 19.90 -11.64
CA ASN A 398 2.47 19.23 -11.91
C ASN A 398 2.74 17.75 -12.15
N SER A 399 2.21 16.90 -11.29
CA SER A 399 2.42 15.46 -11.33
C SER A 399 1.30 14.74 -12.07
N VAL A 400 1.67 13.64 -12.73
CA VAL A 400 0.78 12.72 -13.43
C VAL A 400 0.95 11.35 -12.77
N ASP A 401 -0.15 10.72 -12.42
CA ASP A 401 -0.20 9.37 -11.87
C ASP A 401 -1.29 8.57 -12.57
N TYR A 402 -0.87 7.59 -13.36
CA TYR A 402 -1.74 6.69 -14.08
C TYR A 402 -1.58 5.27 -13.55
N ASN A 403 -2.67 4.69 -13.09
CA ASN A 403 -2.75 3.29 -12.71
C ASN A 403 -3.24 2.48 -13.93
N ALA A 404 -2.34 1.65 -14.49
CA ALA A 404 -2.65 0.87 -15.69
C ALA A 404 -3.54 -0.36 -15.40
N VAL A 405 -3.82 -0.66 -14.13
CA VAL A 405 -4.72 -1.74 -13.70
C VAL A 405 -6.15 -1.21 -13.55
N SER A 406 -6.33 -0.11 -12.81
CA SER A 406 -7.65 0.49 -12.61
C SER A 406 -8.08 1.45 -13.73
N GLY A 407 -7.13 1.86 -14.59
CA GLY A 407 -7.35 2.92 -15.58
C GLY A 407 -7.51 4.30 -14.94
N GLN A 408 -7.19 4.44 -13.64
CA GLN A 408 -7.29 5.71 -12.93
C GLN A 408 -6.16 6.64 -13.36
N LEU A 409 -6.53 7.87 -13.72
CA LEU A 409 -5.58 8.95 -13.95
C LEU A 409 -5.82 10.06 -12.94
N THR A 410 -4.75 10.48 -12.28
CA THR A 410 -4.72 11.65 -11.40
C THR A 410 -3.67 12.63 -11.90
N ILE A 411 -4.05 13.89 -12.06
CA ILE A 411 -3.13 15.00 -12.33
C ILE A 411 -3.28 16.00 -11.20
N ILE A 412 -2.15 16.35 -10.59
CA ILE A 412 -2.08 17.22 -9.42
C ILE A 412 -1.14 18.36 -9.77
N ASN A 413 -1.53 19.61 -9.48
CA ASN A 413 -0.65 20.75 -9.73
C ASN A 413 0.47 20.88 -8.68
N GLU A 414 1.40 21.80 -8.92
CA GLU A 414 2.48 22.18 -7.99
C GLU A 414 2.00 22.57 -6.57
N ASN A 415 0.74 22.99 -6.44
CA ASN A 415 0.09 23.36 -5.18
C ASN A 415 -0.78 22.22 -4.59
N GLN A 416 -0.59 20.99 -5.07
CA GLN A 416 -1.31 19.79 -4.65
C GLN A 416 -2.84 19.80 -4.83
N GLN A 417 -3.35 20.71 -5.66
CA GLN A 417 -4.74 20.66 -6.08
C GLN A 417 -4.88 19.64 -7.20
N THR A 418 -5.83 18.71 -7.02
CA THR A 418 -6.23 17.78 -8.06
C THR A 418 -6.81 18.59 -9.23
N LEU A 419 -6.04 18.71 -10.30
CA LEU A 419 -6.51 19.30 -11.55
C LEU A 419 -7.45 18.34 -12.28
N TYR A 420 -7.20 17.03 -12.13
CA TYR A 420 -7.95 16.00 -12.80
C TYR A 420 -7.91 14.67 -12.03
N GLN A 421 -9.05 14.01 -11.85
CA GLN A 421 -9.13 12.64 -11.34
C GLN A 421 -10.31 11.92 -12.00
N ARG A 422 -10.06 10.78 -12.65
CA ARG A 422 -11.11 9.96 -13.27
C ARG A 422 -10.79 8.47 -13.14
N VAL A 423 -11.81 7.66 -12.88
CA VAL A 423 -11.75 6.19 -12.76
C VAL A 423 -12.65 5.60 -13.85
N ASP A 424 -12.18 5.56 -15.09
CA ASP A 424 -12.87 4.89 -16.21
C ASP A 424 -11.87 4.46 -17.27
N SER A 425 -11.73 3.14 -17.47
CA SER A 425 -10.79 2.54 -18.42
C SER A 425 -11.16 2.75 -19.89
N LYS A 426 -12.35 3.31 -20.20
CA LYS A 426 -12.83 3.57 -21.57
C LYS A 426 -12.71 5.04 -21.99
N PHE A 427 -12.16 5.89 -21.13
CA PHE A 427 -12.01 7.30 -21.39
C PHE A 427 -10.69 7.63 -22.11
N ASP A 428 -10.76 8.52 -23.09
CA ASP A 428 -9.59 8.99 -23.84
C ASP A 428 -9.05 10.27 -23.20
N VAL A 429 -8.02 10.11 -22.35
CA VAL A 429 -7.35 11.23 -21.67
C VAL A 429 -6.86 12.29 -22.64
N PHE A 430 -6.32 11.88 -23.79
CA PHE A 430 -5.69 12.79 -24.73
C PHE A 430 -6.71 13.71 -25.39
N LYS A 431 -7.94 13.22 -25.62
CA LYS A 431 -9.04 14.05 -26.12
C LYS A 431 -9.46 15.15 -25.14
N GLU A 432 -9.41 14.89 -23.83
CA GLU A 432 -9.81 15.87 -22.80
C GLU A 432 -8.86 17.06 -22.75
N PHE A 433 -7.55 16.78 -22.85
CA PHE A 433 -6.51 17.80 -22.88
C PHE A 433 -6.24 18.34 -24.29
N GLU A 434 -7.09 18.01 -25.27
CA GLU A 434 -6.99 18.43 -26.68
C GLU A 434 -5.59 18.18 -27.31
N VAL A 435 -4.92 17.10 -26.90
CA VAL A 435 -3.61 16.67 -27.43
C VAL A 435 -3.77 16.18 -28.86
N SER A 436 -2.82 16.52 -29.74
CA SER A 436 -2.89 16.15 -31.16
C SER A 436 -2.75 14.64 -31.36
N GLU A 437 -3.44 14.04 -32.34
CA GLU A 437 -3.33 12.59 -32.62
C GLU A 437 -1.88 12.16 -32.94
N GLU A 438 -1.08 13.07 -33.52
CA GLU A 438 0.35 12.85 -33.80
C GLU A 438 1.16 12.74 -32.50
N ASP A 439 0.95 13.67 -31.55
CA ASP A 439 1.60 13.61 -30.23
C ASP A 439 1.15 12.38 -29.43
N VAL A 440 -0.12 11.99 -29.52
CA VAL A 440 -0.65 10.78 -28.87
C VAL A 440 0.05 9.53 -29.39
N GLN A 441 0.13 9.38 -30.72
CA GLN A 441 0.80 8.23 -31.32
C GLN A 441 2.29 8.23 -30.96
N HIS A 442 2.92 9.41 -30.91
CA HIS A 442 4.31 9.54 -30.50
C HIS A 442 4.55 9.10 -29.05
N ILE A 443 3.66 9.46 -28.11
CA ILE A 443 3.72 9.00 -26.72
C ILE A 443 3.54 7.48 -26.64
N ILE A 444 2.57 6.91 -27.37
CA ILE A 444 2.32 5.47 -27.38
C ILE A 444 3.55 4.72 -27.90
N ASP A 445 4.12 5.18 -29.01
CA ASP A 445 5.33 4.59 -29.58
C ASP A 445 6.47 4.64 -28.57
N LEU A 446 6.69 5.76 -27.88
CA LEU A 446 7.71 5.87 -26.83
C LEU A 446 7.45 4.92 -25.65
N LEU A 447 6.20 4.80 -25.19
CA LEU A 447 5.82 3.89 -24.11
C LEU A 447 6.03 2.42 -24.49
N ASP A 448 5.77 2.03 -25.74
CA ASP A 448 5.96 0.67 -26.24
C ASP A 448 7.44 0.25 -26.26
N HIS A 449 8.37 1.21 -26.26
CA HIS A 449 9.81 0.95 -26.20
C HIS A 449 10.37 0.93 -24.77
N THR A 450 9.55 1.24 -23.75
CA THR A 450 9.99 1.19 -22.34
C THR A 450 10.16 -0.25 -21.84
N SER A 451 11.04 -0.43 -20.85
CA SER A 451 11.34 -1.71 -20.22
C SER A 451 11.72 -1.55 -18.75
N VAL A 452 11.93 -2.66 -18.05
CA VAL A 452 12.42 -2.67 -16.66
C VAL A 452 13.79 -1.99 -16.51
N GLN A 453 14.57 -1.88 -17.59
CA GLN A 453 15.90 -1.26 -17.61
C GLN A 453 15.86 0.19 -18.11
N ASP A 454 14.87 0.52 -18.95
CA ASP A 454 14.68 1.85 -19.53
C ASP A 454 13.24 2.31 -19.33
N LYS A 455 13.02 3.05 -18.24
CA LYS A 455 11.69 3.34 -17.71
C LYS A 455 11.19 4.73 -18.04
N GLU A 456 12.06 5.62 -18.50
CA GLU A 456 11.77 7.05 -18.63
C GLU A 456 11.52 7.42 -20.09
N ILE A 457 10.50 8.24 -20.34
CA ILE A 457 10.29 8.91 -21.62
C ILE A 457 10.14 10.40 -21.38
N SER A 458 10.57 11.20 -22.34
CA SER A 458 10.46 12.66 -22.30
C SER A 458 10.04 13.15 -23.67
N VAL A 459 8.97 13.94 -23.71
CA VAL A 459 8.35 14.41 -24.95
C VAL A 459 7.75 15.79 -24.73
N GLN A 460 7.76 16.62 -25.78
CA GLN A 460 7.05 17.90 -25.78
C GLN A 460 5.71 17.72 -26.48
N ILE A 461 4.64 18.13 -25.82
CA ILE A 461 3.28 17.97 -26.35
C ILE A 461 2.56 19.31 -26.27
N GLU A 462 1.70 19.57 -27.24
CA GLU A 462 0.76 20.68 -27.14
C GLU A 462 -0.52 20.18 -26.46
N ALA A 463 -0.87 20.79 -25.32
CA ALA A 463 -2.03 20.39 -24.54
C ALA A 463 -2.78 21.61 -24.00
N LYS A 464 -4.06 21.44 -23.68
CA LYS A 464 -4.90 22.45 -23.05
C LYS A 464 -5.12 22.12 -21.58
N MET A 465 -4.59 22.95 -20.69
CA MET A 465 -4.84 22.90 -19.25
C MET A 465 -5.34 24.27 -18.78
N GLU A 466 -6.29 24.28 -17.84
CA GLU A 466 -6.83 25.52 -17.24
C GLU A 466 -7.30 26.56 -18.29
N ASN A 467 -7.92 26.09 -19.38
CA ASN A 467 -8.41 26.87 -20.52
C ASN A 467 -7.37 27.51 -21.46
N ASN A 468 -6.07 27.24 -21.32
CA ASN A 468 -5.04 27.72 -22.26
C ASN A 468 -4.29 26.56 -22.94
N ARG A 469 -4.20 26.63 -24.27
CA ARG A 469 -3.41 25.72 -25.10
C ARG A 469 -1.97 26.20 -25.13
N GLN A 470 -1.05 25.37 -24.66
CA GLN A 470 0.37 25.69 -24.54
C GLN A 470 1.23 24.45 -24.80
N LEU A 471 2.51 24.66 -25.04
CA LEU A 471 3.50 23.61 -25.14
C LEU A 471 3.94 23.16 -23.74
N TYR A 472 3.93 21.85 -23.51
CA TYR A 472 4.32 21.25 -22.24
C TYR A 472 5.45 20.23 -22.44
N ASN A 473 6.40 20.21 -21.50
CA ASN A 473 7.36 19.13 -21.33
C ASN A 473 6.70 18.04 -20.49
N LEU A 474 6.40 16.90 -21.12
CA LEU A 474 5.89 15.72 -20.46
C LEU A 474 7.05 14.75 -20.22
N LYS A 475 7.31 14.43 -18.94
CA LYS A 475 8.21 13.34 -18.57
C LYS A 475 7.42 12.24 -17.88
N LEU A 476 7.53 11.02 -18.37
CA LEU A 476 6.85 9.86 -17.81
C LEU A 476 7.88 8.81 -17.38
N HIS A 477 7.54 8.08 -16.34
CA HIS A 477 8.32 7.01 -15.73
C HIS A 477 7.40 5.82 -15.52
N THR A 478 7.72 4.73 -16.21
CA THR A 478 6.91 3.51 -16.20
C THR A 478 7.24 2.66 -14.98
N LEU A 479 6.20 2.20 -14.28
CA LEU A 479 6.31 1.39 -13.07
C LEU A 479 6.10 -0.08 -13.42
N TRP A 480 7.14 -0.89 -13.22
CA TRP A 480 7.14 -2.29 -13.61
C TRP A 480 7.03 -3.20 -12.40
N SER A 481 6.12 -4.16 -12.46
CA SER A 481 6.00 -5.20 -11.45
C SER A 481 6.42 -6.54 -12.05
N SER A 482 7.10 -7.38 -11.27
CA SER A 482 7.33 -8.80 -11.64
C SER A 482 6.02 -9.59 -11.80
N LEU A 483 4.90 -9.01 -11.35
CA LEU A 483 3.56 -9.59 -11.36
C LEU A 483 2.83 -9.40 -12.69
N LYS A 484 3.19 -8.37 -13.46
CA LYS A 484 2.63 -8.11 -14.79
C LYS A 484 3.74 -8.34 -15.81
N LYS A 485 3.69 -9.49 -16.47
CA LYS A 485 4.75 -9.93 -17.38
C LYS A 485 4.81 -9.15 -18.69
N ASP A 486 3.74 -8.45 -19.07
CA ASP A 486 3.68 -7.58 -20.25
C ASP A 486 3.11 -6.21 -19.86
N GLY A 487 3.96 -5.19 -20.00
CA GLY A 487 3.62 -3.80 -19.74
C GLY A 487 3.77 -3.39 -18.27
N PHE A 488 3.86 -2.08 -18.08
CA PHE A 488 3.92 -1.45 -16.77
C PHE A 488 2.56 -1.56 -16.03
N ILE A 489 2.62 -1.54 -14.69
CA ILE A 489 1.44 -1.51 -13.81
C ILE A 489 0.96 -0.09 -13.51
N GLY A 490 1.79 0.91 -13.82
CA GLY A 490 1.42 2.32 -13.75
C GLY A 490 2.44 3.20 -14.45
N ILE A 491 2.10 4.46 -14.61
CA ILE A 491 2.98 5.50 -15.12
C ILE A 491 2.92 6.65 -14.11
N VAL A 492 4.08 7.13 -13.69
CA VAL A 492 4.19 8.38 -12.92
C VAL A 492 4.97 9.38 -13.73
N GLY A 493 4.66 10.66 -13.61
CA GLY A 493 5.28 11.65 -14.47
C GLY A 493 5.06 13.06 -13.99
N TYR A 494 5.54 14.01 -14.78
CA TYR A 494 5.26 15.42 -14.59
C TYR A 494 5.03 16.12 -15.93
N ILE A 495 4.26 17.20 -15.87
CA ILE A 495 3.89 18.03 -17.01
C ILE A 495 4.15 19.51 -16.71
N ASP A 496 5.24 20.03 -17.24
CA ASP A 496 5.66 21.42 -17.00
C ASP A 496 5.49 22.25 -18.26
N ARG A 497 5.22 23.55 -18.13
CA ARG A 497 5.20 24.44 -19.30
C ARG A 497 6.59 24.46 -19.95
N ALA A 498 6.63 24.35 -21.28
CA ALA A 498 7.86 24.59 -22.03
C ALA A 498 8.13 26.10 -22.03
N ASN A 499 9.34 26.50 -21.61
CA ASN A 499 9.80 27.89 -21.63
C ASN A 499 9.95 28.42 -23.05
#